data_AF-A0A7H0ND51-F1
#
_entry.id   AF-A0A7H0ND51-F1
#
_cell.length_a   1.000
_cell.length_b   1.000
_cell.length_c   1.000
_cell.angle_alpha   90.00
_cell.angle_beta   90.00
_cell.angle_gamma   90.00
#
_symmetry.space_group_name_H-M   'P 1'
#
loop_
_entity.id
_entity.type
_entity.pdbx_description
1 polymer ?
#
loop_
_entity_poly.entity_id
_entity_poly.type
_entity_poly.pdbx_seq_one_letter_code
_entity_poly.pdbx_strand_id
1 'polypeptide(L)'
;MGRQEKPLDAASGPVAGFAFALRKLRKEAGGPTYSAMARRSPYSISTLSRAAGGEQLPTLPVVLAYVNACGGAPQEWEARWQLVSEELAVARAQGRADAPSPYRGLARFEPGDHELFFGRDRLVDELTLLTTEHRFVTVFGASGTGKSSLLRAGLVPRLRDAAAYGLPRPGAIRILTPGEHPLATHGASLVPADAAGDTWLVVDQFEEIFTLCHDEVERTRFIDALLEGGNPAGRLRVVLGVRADFYTRCLDHTGLAASIRDASLPVGWMTSAELRQAITKPAAACGLVVERALTETLVEEVVTRAGGLPMLSHALLETWRRRRGQTLTLEAYERAGGLRGAIAQSAEAAYEAMDAHQAETARQVMLRLITPGDGAPDTRRRATRAELEATGSARQSQAVLETLARARLITLSEDSVDLVHETLITAWPRLHGWIEADREKLRLHRWLTEAAEAWESVGRDPGVRISPVRLTQLRDFTTTTTDDRSELTALETDFIAAGTATHRRTIRRRWAARATIPVLAVLAAVAGTFAWQQKRAGLGVSVFSAASPG
;
A
#
# COMPACT_ATOMS: atom_id res chain seq x y z
N MET A 1 65.12 -1.20 21.54
CA MET A 1 64.61 -0.43 20.39
C MET A 1 63.12 -0.70 20.25
N GLY A 2 62.28 0.32 20.34
CA GLY A 2 60.83 0.17 20.21
C GLY A 2 60.43 -0.07 18.75
N ARG A 3 59.41 -0.90 18.54
CA ARG A 3 58.82 -1.20 17.22
C ARG A 3 58.46 0.11 16.51
N GLN A 4 58.99 0.33 15.31
CA GLN A 4 58.70 1.53 14.53
C GLN A 4 57.21 1.55 14.13
N GLU A 5 56.59 2.71 14.23
CA GLU A 5 55.20 2.92 13.84
C GLU A 5 55.08 2.83 12.32
N LYS A 6 54.07 2.08 11.85
CA LYS A 6 53.76 2.03 10.42
C LYS A 6 53.38 3.43 9.91
N PRO A 7 53.75 3.79 8.66
CA PRO A 7 53.29 5.02 8.02
C PRO A 7 51.76 5.11 8.04
N LEU A 8 51.24 6.29 8.31
CA LEU A 8 49.80 6.56 8.38
C LEU A 8 49.48 7.73 7.47
N ASP A 9 48.57 7.51 6.52
CA ASP A 9 48.09 8.54 5.61
C ASP A 9 46.83 9.19 6.19
N ALA A 10 46.90 10.48 6.49
CA ALA A 10 45.79 11.24 7.06
C ALA A 10 44.59 11.37 6.09
N ALA A 11 44.81 11.22 4.78
CA ALA A 11 43.76 11.31 3.76
C ALA A 11 42.99 10.00 3.54
N SER A 12 43.44 8.90 4.14
CA SER A 12 42.85 7.56 3.92
C SER A 12 41.50 7.32 4.61
N GLY A 13 41.01 8.28 5.39
CA GLY A 13 39.66 8.27 5.99
C GLY A 13 39.62 8.92 7.37
N PRO A 14 38.42 9.16 7.93
CA PRO A 14 38.26 9.94 9.16
C PRO A 14 38.93 9.30 10.40
N VAL A 15 38.98 7.96 10.47
CA VAL A 15 39.73 7.23 11.52
C VAL A 15 41.24 7.41 11.38
N ALA A 16 41.76 7.32 10.16
CA ALA A 16 43.19 7.47 9.89
C ALA A 16 43.65 8.91 10.12
N GLY A 17 42.86 9.91 9.71
CA GLY A 17 43.07 11.32 10.01
C GLY A 17 43.07 11.60 11.52
N PHE A 18 42.14 11.01 12.27
CA PHE A 18 42.10 11.14 13.73
C PHE A 18 43.33 10.53 14.41
N ALA A 19 43.75 9.33 14.00
CA ALA A 19 44.97 8.69 14.52
C ALA A 19 46.24 9.47 14.16
N PHE A 20 46.30 10.05 12.95
CA PHE A 20 47.39 10.94 12.54
C PHE A 20 47.46 12.17 13.44
N ALA A 21 46.32 12.78 13.76
CA ALA A 21 46.27 13.92 14.69
C ALA A 21 46.75 13.53 16.09
N LEU A 22 46.41 12.34 16.62
CA LEU A 22 46.90 11.85 17.92
C LEU A 22 48.43 11.66 17.92
N ARG A 23 49.00 11.19 16.81
CA ARG A 23 50.47 11.08 16.65
C ARG A 23 51.13 12.45 16.59
N LYS A 24 50.51 13.41 15.89
CA LYS A 24 50.97 14.80 15.83
C LYS A 24 51.01 15.44 17.21
N LEU A 25 49.92 15.33 17.99
CA LEU A 25 49.87 15.80 19.38
C LEU A 25 50.99 15.21 20.22
N ARG A 26 51.22 13.89 20.11
CA ARG A 26 52.32 13.24 20.84
C ARG A 26 53.68 13.78 20.42
N LYS A 27 53.90 14.04 19.14
CA LYS A 27 55.16 14.61 18.63
C LYS A 27 55.39 16.03 19.16
N GLU A 28 54.35 16.87 19.18
CA GLU A 28 54.37 18.23 19.72
C GLU A 28 54.62 18.24 21.25
N ALA A 29 54.14 17.22 21.96
CA ALA A 29 54.41 17.00 23.38
C ALA A 29 55.83 16.48 23.71
N GLY A 30 56.76 16.52 22.76
CA GLY A 30 58.13 16.01 22.92
C GLY A 30 58.30 14.52 22.65
N GLY A 31 57.30 13.86 22.05
CA GLY A 31 57.36 12.46 21.64
C GLY A 31 57.47 11.45 22.78
N PRO A 32 56.67 11.54 23.88
CA PRO A 32 56.74 10.57 24.96
C PRO A 32 56.48 9.15 24.42
N THR A 33 57.26 8.18 24.91
CA THR A 33 57.04 6.78 24.54
C THR A 33 55.70 6.28 25.09
N TYR A 34 55.08 5.32 24.42
CA TYR A 34 53.85 4.69 24.94
C TYR A 34 54.02 4.11 26.35
N SER A 35 55.22 3.64 26.69
CA SER A 35 55.57 3.20 28.05
C SER A 35 55.52 4.34 29.07
N ALA A 36 55.98 5.54 28.71
CA ALA A 36 55.90 6.72 29.57
C ALA A 36 54.45 7.22 29.72
N MET A 37 53.66 7.15 28.65
CA MET A 37 52.24 7.50 28.68
C MET A 37 51.43 6.51 29.54
N ALA A 38 51.70 5.21 29.43
CA ALA A 38 51.03 4.17 30.21
C ALA A 38 51.30 4.28 31.73
N ARG A 39 52.42 4.89 32.15
CA ARG A 39 52.66 5.19 33.58
C ARG A 39 51.76 6.30 34.13
N ARG A 40 51.18 7.12 33.25
CA ARG A 40 50.36 8.29 33.57
C ARG A 40 48.90 8.09 33.19
N SER A 41 48.52 6.86 32.83
CA SER A 41 47.24 6.50 32.25
C SER A 41 46.79 5.14 32.79
N PRO A 42 45.48 4.89 32.98
CA PRO A 42 44.98 3.58 33.38
C PRO A 42 45.06 2.53 32.26
N TYR A 43 45.54 2.88 31.06
CA TYR A 43 45.55 2.01 29.88
C TYR A 43 46.93 1.43 29.56
N SER A 44 46.93 0.20 29.04
CA SER A 44 48.15 -0.50 28.63
C SER A 44 48.86 0.17 27.45
N ILE A 45 50.17 -0.12 27.30
CA ILE A 45 50.99 0.29 26.15
C ILE A 45 50.32 -0.14 24.84
N SER A 46 49.78 -1.36 24.76
CA SER A 46 49.09 -1.87 23.56
C SER A 46 47.82 -1.11 23.25
N THR A 47 47.06 -0.68 24.25
CA THR A 47 45.82 0.10 24.06
C THR A 47 46.14 1.49 23.50
N LEU A 48 47.14 2.17 24.07
CA LEU A 48 47.57 3.50 23.60
C LEU A 48 48.22 3.44 22.22
N SER A 49 49.00 2.40 21.94
CA SER A 49 49.59 2.17 20.62
C SER A 49 48.52 1.90 19.56
N ARG A 50 47.52 1.09 19.88
CA ARG A 50 46.38 0.81 18.99
C ARG A 50 45.52 2.05 18.76
N ALA A 51 45.36 2.89 19.78
CA ALA A 51 44.59 4.13 19.67
C ALA A 51 45.14 5.09 18.61
N ALA A 52 46.46 5.11 18.43
CA ALA A 52 47.16 5.86 17.40
C ALA A 52 47.49 5.00 16.15
N GLY A 53 46.87 3.83 16.00
CA GLY A 53 47.12 2.89 14.92
C GLY A 53 46.34 3.17 13.63
N GLY A 54 45.22 3.90 13.71
CA GLY A 54 44.39 4.26 12.56
C GLY A 54 43.50 3.14 11.99
N GLU A 55 43.48 1.97 12.64
CA GLU A 55 42.66 0.82 12.23
C GLU A 55 41.20 0.94 12.73
N GLN A 56 40.99 1.54 13.92
CA GLN A 56 39.67 1.72 14.53
C GLN A 56 39.64 3.01 15.35
N LEU A 57 38.49 3.70 15.39
CA LEU A 57 38.30 4.85 16.28
C LEU A 57 38.39 4.37 17.75
N PRO A 58 39.28 4.94 18.59
CA PRO A 58 39.41 4.55 19.99
C PRO A 58 38.17 4.99 20.79
N THR A 59 37.92 4.39 21.95
CA THR A 59 36.84 4.87 22.83
C THR A 59 37.21 6.24 23.41
N LEU A 60 36.21 7.08 23.70
CA LEU A 60 36.43 8.41 24.27
C LEU A 60 37.32 8.38 25.53
N PRO A 61 37.13 7.47 26.51
CA PRO A 61 38.02 7.37 27.67
C PRO A 61 39.50 7.11 27.32
N VAL A 62 39.77 6.33 26.27
CA VAL A 62 41.14 6.06 25.80
C VAL A 62 41.74 7.30 25.12
N VAL A 63 40.94 8.03 24.35
CA VAL A 63 41.36 9.31 23.73
C VAL A 63 41.72 10.34 24.80
N LEU A 64 40.83 10.56 25.78
CA LEU A 64 41.08 11.54 26.84
C LEU A 64 42.32 11.18 27.66
N ALA A 65 42.54 9.90 27.97
CA ALA A 65 43.73 9.47 28.67
C ALA A 65 45.02 9.63 27.83
N TYR A 66 44.94 9.42 26.51
CA TYR A 66 46.06 9.66 25.59
C TYR A 66 46.40 11.15 25.53
N VAL A 67 45.39 12.01 25.38
CA VAL A 67 45.52 13.46 25.28
C VAL A 67 46.07 14.05 26.57
N ASN A 68 45.57 13.62 27.72
CA ASN A 68 46.09 14.01 29.04
C ASN A 68 47.56 13.61 29.22
N ALA A 69 47.95 12.41 28.79
CA ALA A 69 49.35 11.97 28.88
C ALA A 69 50.29 12.81 28.00
N CYS A 70 49.77 13.43 26.94
CA CYS A 70 50.48 14.34 26.04
C CYS A 70 50.29 15.83 26.40
N GLY A 71 49.52 16.17 27.42
CA GLY A 71 49.27 17.56 27.82
C GLY A 71 48.36 18.36 26.87
N GLY A 72 47.53 17.69 26.06
CA GLY A 72 46.56 18.36 25.20
C GLY A 72 45.26 18.74 25.93
N ALA A 73 44.42 19.57 25.31
CA ALA A 73 43.14 20.02 25.86
C ALA A 73 42.03 18.94 25.71
N PRO A 74 41.52 18.34 26.81
CA PRO A 74 40.58 17.22 26.72
C PRO A 74 39.26 17.56 26.02
N GLN A 75 38.74 18.77 26.26
CA GLN A 75 37.45 19.24 25.71
C GLN A 75 37.48 19.37 24.18
N GLU A 76 38.58 19.87 23.61
CA GLU A 76 38.76 19.97 22.16
C GLU A 76 38.80 18.59 21.50
N TRP A 77 39.45 17.63 22.16
CA TRP A 77 39.59 16.27 21.66
C TRP A 77 38.32 15.45 21.82
N GLU A 78 37.50 15.75 22.83
CA GLU A 78 36.14 15.21 22.97
C GLU A 78 35.25 15.67 21.81
N ALA A 79 35.22 16.98 21.50
CA ALA A 79 34.46 17.50 20.38
C ALA A 79 34.91 16.92 19.03
N ARG A 80 36.23 16.80 18.80
CA ARG A 80 36.77 16.13 17.60
C ARG A 80 36.39 14.67 17.51
N TRP A 81 36.38 13.96 18.64
CA TRP A 81 35.97 12.56 18.69
C TRP A 81 34.47 12.41 18.37
N GLN A 82 33.63 13.29 18.89
CA GLN A 82 32.19 13.31 18.59
C GLN A 82 31.92 13.51 17.09
N LEU A 83 32.57 14.50 16.46
CA LEU A 83 32.45 14.74 15.01
C LEU A 83 32.82 13.51 14.17
N VAL A 84 33.96 12.88 14.46
CA VAL A 84 34.40 11.67 13.73
C VAL A 84 33.48 10.48 14.01
N SER A 85 32.96 10.37 15.25
CA SER A 85 31.99 9.33 15.60
C SER A 85 30.67 9.51 14.85
N GLU A 86 30.18 10.74 14.71
CA GLU A 86 28.98 11.08 13.94
C GLU A 86 29.19 10.82 12.44
N GLU A 87 30.30 11.26 11.87
CA GLU A 87 30.65 11.00 10.46
C GLU A 87 30.70 9.49 10.16
N LEU A 88 31.31 8.70 11.04
CA LEU A 88 31.33 7.24 10.93
C LEU A 88 29.94 6.60 11.15
N ALA A 89 29.08 7.20 11.96
CA ALA A 89 27.70 6.75 12.14
C ALA A 89 26.89 6.99 10.86
N VAL A 90 27.05 8.14 10.21
CA VAL A 90 26.43 8.48 8.91
C VAL A 90 26.95 7.56 7.80
N ALA A 91 28.27 7.39 7.68
CA ALA A 91 28.87 6.50 6.68
C ALA A 91 28.45 5.04 6.87
N ARG A 92 28.31 4.57 8.12
CA ARG A 92 27.73 3.25 8.42
C ARG A 92 26.25 3.17 8.09
N ALA A 93 25.47 4.24 8.29
CA ALA A 93 24.07 4.27 7.90
C ALA A 93 23.92 4.18 6.38
N GLN A 94 24.79 4.86 5.62
CA GLN A 94 24.84 4.82 4.16
C GLN A 94 25.30 3.45 3.64
N GLY A 95 26.40 2.88 4.17
CA GLY A 95 26.87 1.54 3.78
C GLY A 95 26.00 0.37 4.25
N ARG A 96 25.07 0.58 5.19
CA ARG A 96 24.07 -0.41 5.65
C ARG A 96 22.78 -0.37 4.84
N ALA A 97 22.57 0.64 4.00
CA ALA A 97 21.41 0.71 3.11
C ALA A 97 21.41 -0.45 2.07
N ASP A 98 22.58 -1.02 1.78
CA ASP A 98 22.76 -2.08 0.77
C ASP A 98 22.60 -3.52 1.30
N ALA A 99 22.59 -3.75 2.62
CA ALA A 99 22.34 -5.08 3.16
C ALA A 99 20.83 -5.36 3.19
N PRO A 100 20.31 -6.42 2.56
CA PRO A 100 18.88 -6.71 2.58
C PRO A 100 18.43 -7.01 4.01
N SER A 101 17.39 -6.31 4.48
CA SER A 101 16.78 -6.59 5.77
C SER A 101 16.07 -7.94 5.74
N PRO A 102 16.18 -8.78 6.79
CA PRO A 102 15.40 -10.01 6.89
C PRO A 102 13.89 -9.75 7.08
N TYR A 103 13.50 -8.51 7.41
CA TYR A 103 12.11 -8.13 7.62
C TYR A 103 11.60 -7.28 6.45
N ARG A 104 10.41 -7.63 5.95
CA ARG A 104 9.84 -7.01 4.75
C ARG A 104 9.12 -5.70 5.02
N GLY A 105 8.93 -5.33 6.29
CA GLY A 105 8.12 -4.18 6.66
C GLY A 105 6.65 -4.43 6.36
N LEU A 106 5.96 -3.43 5.83
CA LEU A 106 4.57 -3.60 5.39
C LEU A 106 4.42 -4.51 4.17
N ALA A 107 5.49 -4.74 3.40
CA ALA A 107 5.43 -5.56 2.21
C ALA A 107 5.18 -7.04 2.58
N ARG A 108 4.39 -7.72 1.76
CA ARG A 108 4.23 -9.18 1.84
C ARG A 108 5.52 -9.89 1.45
N PHE A 109 5.65 -11.14 1.86
CA PHE A 109 6.72 -12.02 1.38
C PHE A 109 6.35 -12.55 -0.01
N GLU A 110 7.30 -12.50 -0.93
CA GLU A 110 7.18 -13.06 -2.27
C GLU A 110 7.88 -14.43 -2.34
N PRO A 111 7.70 -15.23 -3.42
CA PRO A 111 8.29 -16.56 -3.51
C PRO A 111 9.82 -16.61 -3.35
N GLY A 112 10.51 -15.50 -3.68
CA GLY A 112 11.96 -15.38 -3.48
C GLY A 112 12.37 -15.23 -2.00
N ASP A 113 11.47 -14.77 -1.14
CA ASP A 113 11.76 -14.49 0.28
C ASP A 113 11.55 -15.74 1.18
N HIS A 114 11.38 -16.94 0.61
CA HIS A 114 11.00 -18.15 1.34
C HIS A 114 11.98 -18.55 2.46
N GLU A 115 13.28 -18.30 2.29
CA GLU A 115 14.30 -18.55 3.30
C GLU A 115 14.18 -17.65 4.54
N LEU A 116 13.38 -16.57 4.43
CA LEU A 116 13.10 -15.62 5.50
C LEU A 116 11.67 -15.80 6.07
N PHE A 117 10.88 -16.73 5.52
CA PHE A 117 9.50 -16.96 5.91
C PHE A 117 9.39 -18.08 6.95
N PHE A 118 9.26 -17.71 8.22
CA PHE A 118 9.24 -18.66 9.35
C PHE A 118 7.96 -18.57 10.19
N GLY A 119 7.72 -19.60 11.00
CA GLY A 119 6.60 -19.63 11.95
C GLY A 119 5.26 -20.01 11.33
N ARG A 120 5.26 -20.45 10.07
CA ARG A 120 4.07 -21.00 9.38
C ARG A 120 4.29 -22.40 8.83
N ASP A 121 5.38 -23.07 9.22
CA ASP A 121 5.80 -24.36 8.65
C ASP A 121 4.65 -25.39 8.63
N ARG A 122 3.95 -25.55 9.76
CA ARG A 122 2.80 -26.45 9.88
C ARG A 122 1.66 -26.10 8.91
N LEU A 123 1.30 -24.83 8.78
CA LEU A 123 0.24 -24.40 7.86
C LEU A 123 0.66 -24.58 6.40
N VAL A 124 1.95 -24.40 6.09
CA VAL A 124 2.45 -24.69 4.74
C VAL A 124 2.39 -26.20 4.48
N ASP A 125 2.72 -27.06 5.45
CA ASP A 125 2.58 -28.52 5.36
C ASP A 125 1.13 -28.92 5.09
N GLU A 126 0.20 -28.43 5.91
CA GLU A 126 -1.24 -28.70 5.77
C GLU A 126 -1.77 -28.23 4.41
N LEU A 127 -1.39 -27.03 3.97
CA LEU A 127 -1.79 -26.51 2.66
C LEU A 127 -1.21 -27.33 1.51
N THR A 128 0.05 -27.75 1.63
CA THR A 128 0.70 -28.58 0.61
C THR A 128 -0.03 -29.92 0.47
N LEU A 129 -0.33 -30.58 1.60
CA LEU A 129 -1.07 -31.84 1.60
C LEU A 129 -2.48 -31.66 1.01
N LEU A 130 -3.23 -30.67 1.50
CA LEU A 130 -4.60 -30.42 1.05
C LEU A 130 -4.66 -30.16 -0.46
N THR A 131 -3.69 -29.41 -0.98
CA THR A 131 -3.61 -29.15 -2.42
C THR A 131 -3.12 -30.33 -3.23
N THR A 132 -2.44 -31.33 -2.64
CA THR A 132 -2.17 -32.60 -3.34
C THR A 132 -3.41 -33.44 -3.51
N GLU A 133 -4.27 -33.50 -2.49
CA GLU A 133 -5.49 -34.30 -2.45
C GLU A 133 -6.62 -33.67 -3.28
N HIS A 134 -6.72 -32.34 -3.26
CA HIS A 134 -7.79 -31.60 -3.93
C HIS A 134 -7.24 -30.68 -5.01
N ARG A 135 -7.90 -30.68 -6.18
CA ARG A 135 -7.55 -29.77 -7.29
C ARG A 135 -8.07 -28.35 -7.10
N PHE A 136 -9.02 -28.13 -6.18
CA PHE A 136 -9.53 -26.80 -5.86
C PHE A 136 -9.54 -26.63 -4.35
N VAL A 137 -8.74 -25.69 -3.84
CA VAL A 137 -8.58 -25.43 -2.41
C VAL A 137 -8.83 -23.96 -2.11
N THR A 138 -9.56 -23.69 -1.02
CA THR A 138 -9.82 -22.31 -0.58
C THR A 138 -9.15 -22.03 0.77
N VAL A 139 -8.29 -21.01 0.81
CA VAL A 139 -7.60 -20.54 2.01
C VAL A 139 -8.30 -19.30 2.54
N PHE A 140 -8.86 -19.37 3.75
CA PHE A 140 -9.57 -18.27 4.40
C PHE A 140 -8.75 -17.66 5.52
N GLY A 141 -8.72 -16.33 5.64
CA GLY A 141 -8.12 -15.68 6.81
C GLY A 141 -8.56 -14.25 6.96
N ALA A 142 -8.55 -13.76 8.21
CA ALA A 142 -8.74 -12.33 8.46
C ALA A 142 -7.59 -11.53 7.83
N SER A 143 -7.83 -10.23 7.58
CA SER A 143 -6.76 -9.38 7.05
C SER A 143 -5.58 -9.29 8.02
N GLY A 144 -4.37 -9.23 7.46
CA GLY A 144 -3.13 -9.18 8.25
C GLY A 144 -2.73 -10.50 8.93
N THR A 145 -3.41 -11.62 8.67
CA THR A 145 -3.00 -12.96 9.18
C THR A 145 -1.85 -13.59 8.39
N GLY A 146 -1.42 -12.97 7.28
CA GLY A 146 -0.30 -13.45 6.45
C GLY A 146 -0.70 -14.44 5.36
N LYS A 147 -1.99 -14.52 4.99
CA LYS A 147 -2.51 -15.37 3.90
C LYS A 147 -1.73 -15.24 2.59
N SER A 148 -1.53 -14.02 2.10
CA SER A 148 -0.80 -13.78 0.84
C SER A 148 0.65 -14.23 0.93
N SER A 149 1.32 -13.99 2.07
CA SER A 149 2.67 -14.51 2.33
C SER A 149 2.71 -16.04 2.41
N LEU A 150 1.69 -16.67 3.00
CA LEU A 150 1.57 -18.15 3.07
C LEU A 150 1.48 -18.76 1.66
N LEU A 151 0.63 -18.19 0.80
CA LEU A 151 0.47 -18.65 -0.58
C LEU A 151 1.75 -18.44 -1.40
N ARG A 152 2.36 -17.25 -1.28
CA ARG A 152 3.49 -16.83 -2.13
C ARG A 152 4.83 -17.34 -1.65
N ALA A 153 5.17 -17.17 -0.37
CA ALA A 153 6.46 -17.56 0.18
C ALA A 153 6.44 -18.92 0.89
N GLY A 154 5.26 -19.48 1.17
CA GLY A 154 5.10 -20.83 1.70
C GLY A 154 4.86 -21.86 0.60
N LEU A 155 3.69 -21.81 -0.04
CA LEU A 155 3.25 -22.84 -1.01
C LEU A 155 4.06 -22.83 -2.30
N VAL A 156 4.17 -21.68 -2.98
CA VAL A 156 4.82 -21.61 -4.32
C VAL A 156 6.26 -22.14 -4.35
N PRO A 157 7.14 -21.86 -3.37
CA PRO A 157 8.47 -22.42 -3.32
C PRO A 157 8.49 -23.95 -3.24
N ARG A 158 7.56 -24.55 -2.49
CA ARG A 158 7.42 -26.02 -2.42
C ARG A 158 6.97 -26.63 -3.73
N LEU A 159 6.09 -25.95 -4.46
CA LEU A 159 5.69 -26.36 -5.80
C LEU A 159 6.84 -26.23 -6.80
N ARG A 160 7.69 -25.20 -6.66
CA ARG A 160 8.89 -25.03 -7.51
C ARG A 160 9.93 -26.11 -7.25
N ASP A 161 10.16 -26.45 -5.99
CA ASP A 161 11.05 -27.52 -5.56
C ASP A 161 10.28 -28.82 -5.27
N ALA A 162 9.36 -29.17 -6.19
CA ALA A 162 8.42 -30.29 -6.01
C ALA A 162 9.11 -31.59 -5.59
N ALA A 163 10.30 -31.89 -6.14
CA ALA A 163 11.05 -33.10 -5.84
C ALA A 163 11.48 -33.19 -4.36
N ALA A 164 11.91 -32.08 -3.75
CA ALA A 164 12.30 -32.06 -2.34
C ALA A 164 11.14 -32.36 -1.39
N TYR A 165 9.91 -32.11 -1.83
CA TYR A 165 8.68 -32.32 -1.06
C TYR A 165 7.86 -33.53 -1.53
N GLY A 166 8.39 -34.37 -2.42
CA GLY A 166 7.69 -35.56 -2.93
C GLY A 166 6.47 -35.25 -3.81
N LEU A 167 6.43 -34.07 -4.41
CA LEU A 167 5.33 -33.59 -5.24
C LEU A 167 5.58 -33.86 -6.73
N PRO A 168 4.53 -34.06 -7.55
CA PRO A 168 4.66 -34.07 -9.00
C PRO A 168 5.18 -32.72 -9.51
N ARG A 169 6.11 -32.75 -10.47
CA ARG A 169 6.63 -31.52 -11.08
C ARG A 169 5.49 -30.74 -11.76
N PRO A 170 5.28 -29.46 -11.42
CA PRO A 170 4.24 -28.65 -12.06
C PRO A 170 4.62 -28.33 -13.51
N GLY A 171 3.63 -28.31 -14.39
CA GLY A 171 3.78 -27.83 -15.76
C GLY A 171 3.93 -26.31 -15.83
N ALA A 172 3.22 -25.59 -14.97
CA ALA A 172 3.36 -24.15 -14.75
C ALA A 172 2.84 -23.76 -13.36
N ILE A 173 3.32 -22.64 -12.82
CA ILE A 173 2.79 -22.01 -11.60
C ILE A 173 2.46 -20.56 -11.93
N ARG A 174 1.21 -20.16 -11.74
CA ARG A 174 0.69 -18.82 -12.01
C ARG A 174 0.13 -18.24 -10.73
N ILE A 175 0.41 -16.95 -10.49
CA ILE A 175 -0.15 -16.18 -9.39
C ILE A 175 -0.86 -14.99 -10.01
N LEU A 176 -2.14 -14.80 -9.68
CA LEU A 176 -2.90 -13.65 -10.15
C LEU A 176 -3.73 -13.04 -9.02
N THR A 177 -4.18 -11.82 -9.28
CA THR A 177 -5.09 -11.05 -8.43
C THR A 177 -6.18 -10.52 -9.34
N PRO A 178 -7.48 -10.83 -9.10
CA PRO A 178 -8.52 -10.75 -10.14
C PRO A 178 -8.76 -9.37 -10.78
N GLY A 179 -8.76 -8.27 -10.02
CA GLY A 179 -9.08 -6.94 -10.55
C GLY A 179 -10.53 -6.74 -11.01
N GLU A 180 -10.76 -5.67 -11.76
CA GLU A 180 -12.09 -5.20 -12.24
C GLU A 180 -12.70 -6.09 -13.34
N HIS A 181 -11.85 -6.55 -14.27
CA HIS A 181 -12.23 -7.38 -15.41
C HIS A 181 -11.50 -8.73 -15.37
N PRO A 182 -11.85 -9.61 -14.40
CA PRO A 182 -11.06 -10.79 -14.09
C PRO A 182 -11.02 -11.80 -15.25
N LEU A 183 -12.11 -11.98 -15.99
CA LEU A 183 -12.14 -12.94 -17.09
C LEU A 183 -11.45 -12.38 -18.33
N ALA A 184 -11.70 -11.10 -18.65
CA ALA A 184 -11.03 -10.46 -19.79
C ALA A 184 -9.51 -10.40 -19.60
N THR A 185 -9.06 -10.11 -18.38
CA THR A 185 -7.62 -9.98 -18.05
C THR A 185 -6.93 -11.34 -17.91
N HIS A 186 -7.61 -12.33 -17.34
CA HIS A 186 -6.97 -13.58 -16.92
C HIS A 186 -7.47 -14.85 -17.63
N GLY A 187 -8.41 -14.77 -18.57
CA GLY A 187 -8.99 -15.94 -19.24
C GLY A 187 -7.93 -16.89 -19.83
N ALA A 188 -6.88 -16.35 -20.46
CA ALA A 188 -5.77 -17.15 -20.98
C ALA A 188 -4.97 -17.87 -19.88
N SER A 189 -4.90 -17.29 -18.68
CA SER A 189 -4.23 -17.88 -17.52
C SER A 189 -5.00 -19.04 -16.89
N LEU A 190 -6.28 -19.23 -17.23
CA LEU A 190 -7.10 -20.36 -16.76
C LEU A 190 -6.87 -21.63 -17.58
N VAL A 191 -6.36 -21.49 -18.82
CA VAL A 191 -6.05 -22.63 -19.68
C VAL A 191 -4.75 -23.31 -19.20
N PRO A 192 -4.74 -24.63 -18.93
CA PRO A 192 -3.53 -25.35 -18.54
C PRO A 192 -2.39 -25.12 -19.54
N ALA A 193 -1.18 -24.89 -19.05
CA ALA A 193 0.00 -24.73 -19.90
C ALA A 193 0.26 -26.00 -20.71
N ASP A 194 0.76 -25.87 -21.93
CA ASP A 194 1.18 -27.00 -22.77
C ASP A 194 2.55 -27.54 -22.33
N ALA A 195 2.56 -28.12 -21.13
CA ALA A 195 3.72 -28.74 -20.51
C ALA A 195 3.32 -30.07 -19.87
N ALA A 196 4.30 -30.93 -19.60
CA ALA A 196 4.09 -32.13 -18.80
C ALA A 196 3.83 -31.75 -17.34
N GLY A 197 2.71 -32.20 -16.77
CA GLY A 197 2.29 -31.93 -15.39
C GLY A 197 1.11 -30.95 -15.27
N ASP A 198 0.61 -30.82 -14.04
CA ASP A 198 -0.51 -29.93 -13.73
C ASP A 198 -0.08 -28.46 -13.71
N THR A 199 -0.96 -27.56 -14.15
CA THR A 199 -0.81 -26.11 -14.00
C THR A 199 -1.41 -25.68 -12.68
N TRP A 200 -0.61 -25.03 -11.84
CA TRP A 200 -1.03 -24.48 -10.57
C TRP A 200 -1.39 -23.01 -10.72
N LEU A 201 -2.57 -22.65 -10.24
CA LEU A 201 -3.12 -21.30 -10.27
C LEU A 201 -3.43 -20.84 -8.85
N VAL A 202 -2.64 -19.90 -8.36
CA VAL A 202 -2.87 -19.22 -7.08
C VAL A 202 -3.60 -17.91 -7.35
N VAL A 203 -4.85 -17.82 -6.91
CA VAL A 203 -5.66 -16.60 -7.00
C VAL A 203 -5.65 -15.93 -5.64
N ASP A 204 -4.80 -14.91 -5.48
CA ASP A 204 -4.61 -14.17 -4.23
C ASP A 204 -5.48 -12.90 -4.24
N GLN A 205 -6.04 -12.53 -3.09
CA GLN A 205 -7.07 -11.49 -2.95
C GLN A 205 -8.30 -11.76 -3.81
N PHE A 206 -8.84 -12.97 -3.75
CA PHE A 206 -10.03 -13.36 -4.51
C PHE A 206 -11.24 -12.47 -4.23
N GLU A 207 -11.33 -11.88 -3.04
CA GLU A 207 -12.39 -10.93 -2.67
C GLU A 207 -12.54 -9.74 -3.65
N GLU A 208 -11.51 -9.42 -4.43
CA GLU A 208 -11.57 -8.34 -5.44
C GLU A 208 -12.69 -8.54 -6.46
N ILE A 209 -13.10 -9.78 -6.76
CA ILE A 209 -14.23 -10.01 -7.67
C ILE A 209 -15.56 -9.51 -7.10
N PHE A 210 -15.67 -9.41 -5.76
CA PHE A 210 -16.90 -8.93 -5.12
C PHE A 210 -16.88 -7.42 -4.91
N THR A 211 -15.70 -6.80 -4.93
CA THR A 211 -15.52 -5.36 -4.65
C THR A 211 -15.20 -4.52 -5.88
N LEU A 212 -14.50 -5.08 -6.87
CA LEU A 212 -14.03 -4.37 -8.07
C LEU A 212 -14.76 -4.82 -9.36
N CYS A 213 -15.17 -6.09 -9.45
CA CYS A 213 -15.89 -6.56 -10.63
C CYS A 213 -17.39 -6.23 -10.53
N HIS A 214 -17.80 -5.19 -11.25
CA HIS A 214 -19.18 -4.71 -11.29
C HIS A 214 -20.07 -5.50 -12.27
N ASP A 215 -19.49 -6.21 -13.25
CA ASP A 215 -20.23 -7.09 -14.15
C ASP A 215 -20.48 -8.46 -13.48
N GLU A 216 -21.72 -8.70 -13.07
CA GLU A 216 -22.12 -9.94 -12.42
C GLU A 216 -22.02 -11.17 -13.33
N VAL A 217 -22.20 -10.98 -14.64
CA VAL A 217 -22.10 -12.04 -15.63
C VAL A 217 -20.63 -12.42 -15.83
N GLU A 218 -19.75 -11.42 -15.95
CA GLU A 218 -18.30 -11.67 -16.01
C GLU A 218 -17.82 -12.37 -14.74
N ARG A 219 -18.21 -11.87 -13.57
CA ARG A 219 -17.88 -12.46 -12.26
C ARG A 219 -18.29 -13.93 -12.18
N THR A 220 -19.53 -14.25 -12.55
CA THR A 220 -20.04 -15.63 -12.52
C THR A 220 -19.25 -16.52 -13.48
N ARG A 221 -19.03 -16.07 -14.72
CA ARG A 221 -18.24 -16.84 -15.71
C ARG A 221 -16.80 -17.08 -15.27
N PHE A 222 -16.18 -16.11 -14.58
CA PHE A 222 -14.85 -16.27 -14.04
C PHE A 222 -14.81 -17.35 -12.94
N ILE A 223 -15.79 -17.32 -12.01
CA ILE A 223 -15.92 -18.35 -10.97
C ILE A 223 -16.13 -19.72 -11.59
N ASP A 224 -17.05 -19.84 -12.55
CA ASP A 224 -17.35 -21.10 -13.25
C ASP A 224 -16.11 -21.65 -13.97
N ALA A 225 -15.35 -20.81 -14.66
CA ALA A 225 -14.13 -21.21 -15.34
C ALA A 225 -13.04 -21.71 -14.37
N LEU A 226 -12.92 -21.11 -13.18
CA LEU A 226 -12.01 -21.60 -12.13
C LEU A 226 -12.45 -22.98 -11.62
N LEU A 227 -13.74 -23.15 -11.37
CA LEU A 227 -14.31 -24.42 -10.88
C LEU A 227 -14.19 -25.53 -11.91
N GLU A 228 -14.49 -25.24 -13.18
CA GLU A 228 -14.35 -26.17 -14.29
C GLU A 228 -12.89 -26.59 -14.47
N GLY A 229 -11.95 -25.65 -14.40
CA GLY A 229 -10.52 -25.96 -14.41
C GLY A 229 -10.10 -26.87 -13.26
N GLY A 230 -10.63 -26.64 -12.06
CA GLY A 230 -10.38 -27.45 -10.86
C GLY A 230 -11.03 -28.84 -10.83
N ASN A 231 -11.69 -29.27 -11.92
CA ASN A 231 -12.29 -30.61 -12.02
C ASN A 231 -11.22 -31.72 -11.90
N PRO A 232 -11.48 -32.83 -11.17
CA PRO A 232 -10.61 -34.01 -11.08
C PRO A 232 -10.00 -34.51 -12.40
N ALA A 233 -10.74 -34.41 -13.51
CA ALA A 233 -10.29 -34.83 -14.84
C ALA A 233 -9.42 -33.79 -15.57
N GLY A 234 -9.37 -32.54 -15.07
CA GLY A 234 -8.57 -31.46 -15.63
C GLY A 234 -7.10 -31.52 -15.24
N ARG A 235 -6.30 -30.61 -15.80
CA ARG A 235 -4.88 -30.41 -15.44
C ARG A 235 -4.63 -29.07 -14.73
N LEU A 236 -5.69 -28.36 -14.36
CA LEU A 236 -5.57 -27.13 -13.57
C LEU A 236 -5.77 -27.48 -12.09
N ARG A 237 -4.95 -26.87 -11.24
CA ARG A 237 -5.05 -26.92 -9.78
C ARG A 237 -5.19 -25.49 -9.28
N VAL A 238 -6.28 -25.18 -8.60
CA VAL A 238 -6.65 -23.83 -8.18
C VAL A 238 -6.54 -23.70 -6.66
N VAL A 239 -5.86 -22.65 -6.20
CA VAL A 239 -5.79 -22.27 -4.78
C VAL A 239 -6.29 -20.84 -4.65
N LEU A 240 -7.43 -20.65 -4.00
CA LEU A 240 -8.01 -19.34 -3.74
C LEU A 240 -7.54 -18.81 -2.38
N GLY A 241 -7.09 -17.57 -2.34
CA GLY A 241 -6.88 -16.82 -1.10
C GLY A 241 -8.00 -15.82 -0.90
N VAL A 242 -8.87 -16.05 0.10
CA VAL A 242 -10.06 -15.22 0.36
C VAL A 242 -10.00 -14.60 1.76
N ARG A 243 -10.40 -13.34 1.90
CA ARG A 243 -10.68 -12.73 3.21
C ARG A 243 -11.87 -13.41 3.89
N ALA A 244 -11.75 -13.65 5.20
CA ALA A 244 -12.82 -14.27 5.99
C ALA A 244 -14.16 -13.52 5.92
N ASP A 245 -14.13 -12.19 5.81
CA ASP A 245 -15.34 -11.34 5.71
C ASP A 245 -16.17 -11.60 4.44
N PHE A 246 -15.56 -12.21 3.41
CA PHE A 246 -16.22 -12.55 2.14
C PHE A 246 -16.69 -14.01 2.08
N TYR A 247 -16.59 -14.76 3.19
CA TYR A 247 -17.03 -16.14 3.26
C TYR A 247 -18.50 -16.31 2.85
N THR A 248 -19.41 -15.47 3.39
CA THR A 248 -20.84 -15.53 3.06
C THR A 248 -21.09 -15.29 1.58
N ARG A 249 -20.36 -14.35 0.95
CA ARG A 249 -20.48 -14.05 -0.49
C ARG A 249 -20.04 -15.22 -1.36
N CYS A 250 -19.08 -16.01 -0.89
CA CYS A 250 -18.68 -17.24 -1.59
C CYS A 250 -19.75 -18.33 -1.49
N LEU A 251 -20.51 -18.38 -0.39
CA LEU A 251 -21.59 -19.36 -0.22
C LEU A 251 -22.81 -19.07 -1.10
N ASP A 252 -23.00 -17.83 -1.55
CA ASP A 252 -24.06 -17.47 -2.52
C ASP A 252 -23.87 -18.18 -3.88
N HIS A 253 -22.65 -18.63 -4.19
CA HIS A 253 -22.34 -19.39 -5.40
C HIS A 253 -22.26 -20.89 -5.11
N THR A 254 -23.17 -21.69 -5.69
CA THR A 254 -23.31 -23.12 -5.37
C THR A 254 -22.01 -23.92 -5.55
N GLY A 255 -21.25 -23.65 -6.62
CA GLY A 255 -20.00 -24.35 -6.88
C GLY A 255 -18.87 -23.99 -5.90
N LEU A 256 -18.80 -22.73 -5.45
CA LEU A 256 -17.82 -22.33 -4.43
C LEU A 256 -18.21 -22.91 -3.07
N ALA A 257 -19.50 -22.89 -2.73
CA ALA A 257 -20.01 -23.48 -1.49
C ALA A 257 -19.67 -24.98 -1.37
N ALA A 258 -19.77 -25.72 -2.47
CA ALA A 258 -19.35 -27.12 -2.53
C ALA A 258 -17.83 -27.27 -2.32
N SER A 259 -17.02 -26.52 -3.08
CA SER A 259 -15.56 -26.59 -2.95
C SER A 259 -15.05 -26.21 -1.56
N ILE A 260 -15.63 -25.19 -0.93
CA ILE A 260 -15.25 -24.75 0.42
C ILE A 260 -15.51 -25.85 1.45
N ARG A 261 -16.61 -26.59 1.31
CA ARG A 261 -16.95 -27.73 2.17
C ARG A 261 -15.94 -28.85 2.01
N ASP A 262 -15.50 -29.10 0.78
CA ASP A 262 -14.63 -30.24 0.47
C ASP A 262 -13.16 -29.96 0.83
N ALA A 263 -12.67 -28.76 0.55
CA ALA A 263 -11.26 -28.40 0.76
C ALA A 263 -11.06 -26.92 1.08
N SER A 264 -11.08 -26.60 2.38
CA SER A 264 -10.73 -25.28 2.88
C SER A 264 -9.72 -25.30 4.02
N LEU A 265 -8.84 -24.30 4.05
CA LEU A 265 -7.84 -24.11 5.11
C LEU A 265 -8.02 -22.75 5.79
N PRO A 266 -8.45 -22.71 7.06
CA PRO A 266 -8.50 -21.48 7.83
C PRO A 266 -7.09 -21.07 8.33
N VAL A 267 -6.70 -19.84 8.06
CA VAL A 267 -5.46 -19.20 8.51
C VAL A 267 -5.79 -18.30 9.71
N GLY A 268 -5.51 -18.84 10.90
CA GLY A 268 -5.63 -18.11 12.15
C GLY A 268 -4.44 -17.19 12.44
N TRP A 269 -4.55 -16.43 13.53
CA TRP A 269 -3.44 -15.69 14.11
C TRP A 269 -2.27 -16.62 14.46
N MET A 270 -1.05 -16.10 14.43
CA MET A 270 0.11 -16.87 14.88
C MET A 270 0.05 -17.08 16.40
N THR A 271 0.38 -18.29 16.82
CA THR A 271 0.65 -18.59 18.22
C THR A 271 1.91 -17.87 18.71
N SER A 272 2.09 -17.76 20.02
CA SER A 272 3.33 -17.19 20.58
C SER A 272 4.59 -17.93 20.13
N ALA A 273 4.53 -19.24 19.92
CA ALA A 273 5.65 -20.03 19.44
C ALA A 273 5.97 -19.70 17.97
N GLU A 274 4.95 -19.62 17.12
CA GLU A 274 5.08 -19.21 15.72
C GLU A 274 5.62 -17.79 15.59
N LEU A 275 5.12 -16.83 16.39
CA LEU A 275 5.62 -15.45 16.43
C LEU A 275 7.10 -15.39 16.82
N ARG A 276 7.53 -16.12 17.85
CA ARG A 276 8.96 -16.17 18.22
C ARG A 276 9.81 -16.64 17.05
N GLN A 277 9.36 -17.63 16.29
CA GLN A 277 10.08 -18.10 15.11
C GLN A 277 10.10 -17.04 14.01
N ALA A 278 8.96 -16.42 13.70
CA ALA A 278 8.84 -15.34 12.72
C ALA A 278 9.67 -14.10 13.09
N ILE A 279 9.94 -13.88 14.38
CA ILE A 279 10.82 -12.80 14.87
C ILE A 279 12.29 -13.22 14.79
N THR A 280 12.66 -14.36 15.36
CA THR A 280 14.08 -14.67 15.62
C THR A 280 14.79 -15.37 14.47
N LYS A 281 14.10 -16.26 13.74
CA LYS A 281 14.72 -17.08 12.69
C LYS A 281 15.15 -16.26 11.45
N PRO A 282 14.37 -15.29 10.93
CA PRO A 282 14.84 -14.46 9.82
C PRO A 282 16.12 -13.70 10.16
N ALA A 283 16.20 -13.14 11.38
CA ALA A 283 17.42 -12.49 11.86
C ALA A 283 18.60 -13.47 11.92
N ALA A 284 18.40 -14.65 12.52
CA ALA A 284 19.44 -15.67 12.63
C ALA A 284 19.97 -16.12 11.25
N ALA A 285 19.09 -16.29 10.26
CA ALA A 285 19.45 -16.64 8.89
C ALA A 285 20.38 -15.60 8.23
N CYS A 286 20.28 -14.34 8.64
CA CYS A 286 21.16 -13.24 8.20
C CYS A 286 22.32 -12.94 9.17
N GLY A 287 22.60 -13.82 10.14
CA GLY A 287 23.67 -13.62 11.13
C GLY A 287 23.40 -12.49 12.13
N LEU A 288 22.12 -12.19 12.39
CA LEU A 288 21.67 -11.19 13.34
C LEU A 288 21.09 -11.86 14.59
N VAL A 289 21.13 -11.15 15.71
CA VAL A 289 20.56 -11.57 16.98
C VAL A 289 19.44 -10.61 17.37
N VAL A 290 18.30 -11.16 17.80
CA VAL A 290 17.21 -10.36 18.40
C VAL A 290 17.31 -10.53 19.91
N GLU A 291 17.31 -9.42 20.65
CA GLU A 291 17.29 -9.48 22.11
C GLU A 291 16.07 -10.26 22.63
N ARG A 292 16.29 -11.03 23.70
CA ARG A 292 15.22 -11.81 24.33
C ARG A 292 14.10 -10.91 24.83
N ALA A 293 14.45 -9.80 25.49
CA ALA A 293 13.48 -8.82 25.97
C ALA A 293 12.62 -8.26 24.83
N LEU A 294 13.25 -7.86 23.70
CA LEU A 294 12.54 -7.42 22.51
C LEU A 294 11.58 -8.49 21.97
N THR A 295 12.02 -9.74 21.91
CA THR A 295 11.19 -10.85 21.43
C THR A 295 9.98 -11.07 22.34
N GLU A 296 10.18 -11.06 23.66
CA GLU A 296 9.11 -11.21 24.65
C GLU A 296 8.08 -10.06 24.54
N THR A 297 8.54 -8.82 24.47
CA THR A 297 7.69 -7.64 24.29
C THR A 297 6.86 -7.72 23.00
N LEU A 298 7.49 -8.03 21.86
CA LEU A 298 6.79 -8.12 20.57
C LEU A 298 5.74 -9.23 20.55
N VAL A 299 6.02 -10.39 21.14
CA VAL A 299 5.06 -11.50 21.21
C VAL A 299 3.84 -11.10 22.04
N GLU A 300 4.04 -10.50 23.21
CA GLU A 300 2.95 -10.04 24.08
C GLU A 300 2.10 -8.96 23.40
N GLU A 301 2.74 -8.02 22.73
CA GLU A 301 2.08 -6.92 22.03
C GLU A 301 1.27 -7.35 20.81
N VAL A 302 1.67 -8.41 20.10
CA VAL A 302 1.03 -8.84 18.84
C VAL A 302 -0.10 -9.83 19.07
N VAL A 303 0.03 -10.74 20.04
CA VAL A 303 -0.98 -11.80 20.30
C VAL A 303 -2.37 -11.21 20.60
N THR A 304 -2.42 -10.03 21.20
CA THR A 304 -3.67 -9.39 21.61
C THR A 304 -4.30 -8.51 20.53
N ARG A 305 -3.73 -8.46 19.31
CA ARG A 305 -4.08 -7.44 18.31
C ARG A 305 -4.44 -8.01 16.94
N ALA A 306 -5.63 -7.63 16.47
CA ALA A 306 -6.00 -7.82 15.07
C ALA A 306 -5.08 -6.98 14.17
N GLY A 307 -4.59 -7.59 13.07
CA GLY A 307 -3.69 -6.93 12.12
C GLY A 307 -2.25 -6.74 12.64
N GLY A 308 -1.84 -7.50 13.65
CA GLY A 308 -0.53 -7.32 14.29
C GLY A 308 0.69 -7.74 13.45
N LEU A 309 0.57 -8.66 12.48
CA LEU A 309 1.72 -9.17 11.73
C LEU A 309 2.36 -8.13 10.77
N PRO A 310 1.60 -7.36 9.97
CA PRO A 310 2.15 -6.25 9.19
C PRO A 310 2.88 -5.23 10.06
N MET A 311 2.29 -4.88 11.21
CA MET A 311 2.90 -3.94 12.17
C MET A 311 4.20 -4.50 12.75
N LEU A 312 4.20 -5.78 13.11
CA LEU A 312 5.37 -6.49 13.64
C LEU A 312 6.53 -6.44 12.65
N SER A 313 6.26 -6.81 11.39
CA SER A 313 7.26 -6.80 10.33
C SER A 313 7.84 -5.40 10.08
N HIS A 314 6.99 -4.35 10.13
CA HIS A 314 7.43 -2.95 10.03
C HIS A 314 8.27 -2.50 11.23
N ALA A 315 7.82 -2.79 12.44
CA ALA A 315 8.57 -2.45 13.65
C ALA A 315 9.94 -3.15 13.69
N LEU A 316 10.01 -4.42 13.26
CA LEU A 316 11.27 -5.16 13.15
C LEU A 316 12.20 -4.59 12.07
N LEU A 317 11.67 -4.16 10.93
CA LEU A 317 12.43 -3.46 9.89
C LEU A 317 13.03 -2.16 10.43
N GLU A 318 12.24 -1.34 11.13
CA GLU A 318 12.70 -0.08 11.70
C GLU A 318 13.70 -0.28 12.85
N THR A 319 13.52 -1.34 13.63
CA THR A 319 14.47 -1.78 14.66
C THR A 319 15.78 -2.23 14.01
N TRP A 320 15.70 -2.99 12.91
CA TRP A 320 16.86 -3.43 12.14
C TRP A 320 17.64 -2.25 11.56
N ARG A 321 16.96 -1.21 11.07
CA ARG A 321 17.60 0.04 10.59
C ARG A 321 18.37 0.76 11.70
N ARG A 322 17.88 0.67 12.95
CA ARG A 322 18.46 1.30 14.15
C ARG A 322 19.34 0.37 15.00
N ARG A 323 19.64 -0.83 14.50
CA ARG A 323 20.37 -1.88 15.23
C ARG A 323 21.79 -1.47 15.63
N ARG A 324 22.30 -2.07 16.70
CA ARG A 324 23.70 -1.93 17.11
C ARG A 324 24.50 -3.16 16.68
N GLY A 325 25.36 -3.00 15.68
CA GLY A 325 26.13 -4.13 15.14
C GLY A 325 25.23 -5.17 14.50
N GLN A 326 25.27 -6.40 15.03
CA GLN A 326 24.42 -7.52 14.59
C GLN A 326 23.16 -7.70 15.46
N THR A 327 22.94 -6.85 16.46
CA THR A 327 21.87 -7.04 17.45
C THR A 327 20.73 -6.06 17.27
N LEU A 328 19.51 -6.58 17.13
CA LEU A 328 18.26 -5.85 17.26
C LEU A 328 17.90 -5.75 18.74
N THR A 329 17.84 -4.52 19.24
CA THR A 329 17.70 -4.24 20.68
C THR A 329 16.32 -3.69 21.01
N LEU A 330 15.85 -3.93 22.24
CA LEU A 330 14.61 -3.35 22.74
C LEU A 330 14.66 -1.81 22.68
N GLU A 331 15.80 -1.23 23.05
CA GLU A 331 16.02 0.21 22.98
C GLU A 331 15.88 0.77 21.54
N ALA A 332 16.32 0.02 20.53
CA ALA A 332 16.19 0.43 19.13
C ALA A 332 14.74 0.35 18.66
N TYR A 333 13.96 -0.60 19.17
CA TYR A 333 12.52 -0.75 18.93
C TYR A 333 11.73 0.38 19.57
N GLU A 334 12.04 0.74 20.83
CA GLU A 334 11.41 1.88 21.52
C GLU A 334 11.73 3.20 20.81
N ARG A 335 12.99 3.41 20.39
CA ARG A 335 13.39 4.57 19.57
C ARG A 335 12.75 4.58 18.18
N ALA A 336 12.31 3.44 17.67
CA ALA A 336 11.53 3.34 16.44
C ALA A 336 10.03 3.61 16.67
N GLY A 337 9.59 3.93 17.90
CA GLY A 337 8.19 4.20 18.21
C GLY A 337 7.35 2.97 18.56
N GLY A 338 7.98 1.81 18.74
CA GLY A 338 7.30 0.56 19.06
C GLY A 338 6.36 0.07 17.95
N LEU A 339 5.46 -0.86 18.26
CA LEU A 339 4.61 -1.53 17.26
C LEU A 339 3.66 -0.58 16.51
N ARG A 340 3.02 0.35 17.23
CA ARG A 340 2.09 1.34 16.64
C ARG A 340 2.81 2.55 16.06
N GLY A 341 3.77 3.10 16.79
CA GLY A 341 4.43 4.34 16.42
C GLY A 341 5.40 4.18 15.25
N ALA A 342 5.93 2.98 15.00
CA ALA A 342 6.90 2.78 13.91
C ALA A 342 6.33 3.11 12.52
N ILE A 343 5.09 2.74 12.23
CA ILE A 343 4.45 3.06 10.95
C ILE A 343 4.21 4.57 10.87
N ALA A 344 3.59 5.15 11.90
CA ALA A 344 3.29 6.58 11.96
C ALA A 344 4.55 7.44 11.82
N GLN A 345 5.61 7.11 12.56
CA GLN A 345 6.88 7.83 12.53
C GLN A 345 7.57 7.72 11.17
N SER A 346 7.51 6.55 10.53
CA SER A 346 8.07 6.37 9.18
C SER A 346 7.29 7.17 8.14
N ALA A 347 5.96 7.20 8.25
CA ALA A 347 5.09 7.94 7.35
C ALA A 347 5.23 9.46 7.53
N GLU A 348 5.24 9.95 8.77
CA GLU A 348 5.49 11.36 9.08
C GLU A 348 6.88 11.79 8.63
N ALA A 349 7.94 11.02 8.90
CA ALA A 349 9.29 11.37 8.45
C ALA A 349 9.41 11.44 6.92
N ALA A 350 8.71 10.56 6.19
CA ALA A 350 8.66 10.62 4.74
C ALA A 350 7.89 11.85 4.22
N TYR A 351 6.80 12.21 4.89
CA TYR A 351 5.99 13.38 4.55
C TYR A 351 6.70 14.70 4.89
N GLU A 352 7.33 14.80 6.05
CA GLU A 352 8.06 15.99 6.51
C GLU A 352 9.34 16.26 5.70
N ALA A 353 9.87 15.23 5.02
CA ALA A 353 10.99 15.38 4.09
C ALA A 353 10.60 16.04 2.76
N MET A 354 9.30 16.19 2.48
CA MET A 354 8.77 16.77 1.25
C MET A 354 8.59 18.29 1.38
N ASP A 355 8.77 19.02 0.28
CA ASP A 355 8.38 20.43 0.22
C ASP A 355 6.84 20.61 0.23
N ALA A 356 6.35 21.84 0.37
CA ALA A 356 4.92 22.11 0.48
C ALA A 356 4.09 21.60 -0.72
N HIS A 357 4.66 21.64 -1.92
CA HIS A 357 3.97 21.18 -3.13
C HIS A 357 3.98 19.66 -3.22
N GLN A 358 5.13 19.03 -2.94
CA GLN A 358 5.27 17.58 -2.88
C GLN A 358 4.36 16.97 -1.79
N ALA A 359 4.22 17.64 -0.65
CA ALA A 359 3.37 17.24 0.45
C ALA A 359 1.88 17.21 0.05
N GLU A 360 1.40 18.23 -0.68
CA GLU A 360 0.02 18.23 -1.18
C GLU A 360 -0.20 17.14 -2.24
N THR A 361 0.74 16.98 -3.17
CA THR A 361 0.69 15.87 -4.14
C THR A 361 0.67 14.50 -3.43
N ALA A 362 1.47 14.33 -2.36
CA ALA A 362 1.47 13.11 -1.56
C ALA A 362 0.12 12.88 -0.87
N ARG A 363 -0.50 13.94 -0.32
CA ARG A 363 -1.84 13.87 0.26
C ARG A 363 -2.87 13.39 -0.78
N GLN A 364 -2.89 13.99 -1.97
CA GLN A 364 -3.80 13.62 -3.06
C GLN A 364 -3.58 12.17 -3.50
N VAL A 365 -2.33 11.77 -3.74
CA VAL A 365 -1.98 10.38 -4.12
C VAL A 365 -2.47 9.40 -3.06
N MET A 366 -2.19 9.67 -1.77
CA MET A 366 -2.57 8.78 -0.68
C MET A 366 -4.08 8.64 -0.56
N LEU A 367 -4.84 9.74 -0.70
CA LEU A 367 -6.29 9.74 -0.70
C LEU A 367 -6.88 8.96 -1.90
N ARG A 368 -6.24 9.03 -3.08
CA ARG A 368 -6.65 8.30 -4.28
C ARG A 368 -6.48 6.78 -4.17
N LEU A 369 -5.61 6.33 -3.27
CA LEU A 369 -5.38 4.91 -2.97
C LEU A 369 -6.33 4.35 -1.90
N ILE A 370 -7.38 5.09 -1.51
CA ILE A 370 -8.31 4.69 -0.45
C ILE A 370 -9.76 4.67 -0.94
N THR A 371 -10.46 3.64 -0.52
CA THR A 371 -11.88 3.41 -0.72
C THR A 371 -12.56 3.50 0.66
N PRO A 372 -13.05 4.70 1.05
CA PRO A 372 -13.85 4.81 2.27
C PRO A 372 -15.04 3.84 2.30
N GLY A 373 -15.17 3.10 3.40
CA GLY A 373 -16.26 2.14 3.59
C GLY A 373 -17.60 2.82 3.89
N ASP A 374 -18.70 2.11 3.61
CA ASP A 374 -20.06 2.55 3.97
C ASP A 374 -20.56 1.78 5.20
N GLY A 375 -20.09 2.21 6.39
CA GLY A 375 -20.29 1.47 7.64
C GLY A 375 -19.31 0.29 7.85
N ALA A 376 -18.50 -0.02 6.84
CA ALA A 376 -17.36 -0.93 6.91
C ALA A 376 -16.03 -0.17 7.10
N PRO A 377 -14.95 -0.84 7.54
CA PRO A 377 -13.61 -0.24 7.57
C PRO A 377 -13.18 0.28 6.20
N ASP A 378 -12.42 1.39 6.19
CA ASP A 378 -11.84 1.92 4.97
C ASP A 378 -10.81 0.94 4.38
N THR A 379 -10.84 0.78 3.06
CA THR A 379 -10.02 -0.21 2.35
C THR A 379 -9.06 0.49 1.40
N ARG A 380 -7.96 -0.19 1.02
CA ARG A 380 -7.06 0.30 -0.02
C ARG A 380 -7.62 -0.01 -1.41
N ARG A 381 -7.24 0.80 -2.40
CA ARG A 381 -7.46 0.52 -3.83
C ARG A 381 -6.17 0.70 -4.60
N ARG A 382 -6.09 0.00 -5.73
CA ARG A 382 -5.05 0.20 -6.73
C ARG A 382 -5.46 1.36 -7.65
N ALA A 383 -4.53 2.26 -7.93
CA ALA A 383 -4.70 3.34 -8.90
C ALA A 383 -3.71 3.16 -10.05
N THR A 384 -4.05 3.65 -11.24
CA THR A 384 -3.11 3.64 -12.37
C THR A 384 -2.10 4.79 -12.24
N ARG A 385 -0.91 4.65 -12.83
CA ARG A 385 0.06 5.76 -12.85
C ARG A 385 -0.50 6.99 -13.58
N ALA A 386 -1.20 6.78 -14.68
CA ALA A 386 -1.85 7.85 -15.44
C ALA A 386 -2.88 8.64 -14.61
N GLU A 387 -3.65 7.94 -13.78
CA GLU A 387 -4.60 8.56 -12.84
C GLU A 387 -3.90 9.43 -11.79
N LEU A 388 -2.73 9.01 -11.29
CA LEU A 388 -1.96 9.76 -10.29
C LEU A 388 -1.08 10.86 -10.90
N GLU A 389 -0.73 10.74 -12.17
CA GLU A 389 -0.07 11.82 -12.91
C GLU A 389 -1.03 12.97 -13.19
N ALA A 390 -2.34 12.71 -13.27
CA ALA A 390 -3.33 13.76 -13.43
C ALA A 390 -3.39 14.71 -12.21
N THR A 391 -3.09 14.23 -11.00
CA THR A 391 -3.15 15.04 -9.76
C THR A 391 -1.95 16.01 -9.59
N GLY A 392 -1.07 16.15 -10.58
CA GLY A 392 0.10 17.04 -10.49
C GLY A 392 0.89 17.16 -11.80
N SER A 393 2.10 17.71 -11.75
CA SER A 393 3.02 17.60 -12.90
C SER A 393 3.69 16.22 -12.90
N ALA A 394 3.76 15.56 -14.05
CA ALA A 394 4.30 14.19 -14.17
C ALA A 394 5.67 13.98 -13.48
N ARG A 395 6.57 14.98 -13.56
CA ARG A 395 7.88 14.91 -12.89
C ARG A 395 7.80 14.99 -11.36
N GLN A 396 6.87 15.77 -10.81
CA GLN A 396 6.70 15.89 -9.36
C GLN A 396 5.98 14.68 -8.79
N SER A 397 4.92 14.20 -9.46
CA SER A 397 4.23 12.97 -9.07
C SER A 397 5.21 11.80 -9.00
N GLN A 398 6.11 11.65 -9.98
CA GLN A 398 7.14 10.62 -9.95
C GLN A 398 8.09 10.72 -8.75
N ALA A 399 8.59 11.91 -8.41
CA ALA A 399 9.48 12.10 -7.27
C ALA A 399 8.79 11.80 -5.91
N VAL A 400 7.50 12.17 -5.79
CA VAL A 400 6.67 11.85 -4.63
C VAL A 400 6.45 10.34 -4.53
N LEU A 401 6.07 9.69 -5.64
CA LEU A 401 5.87 8.24 -5.71
C LEU A 401 7.15 7.47 -5.32
N GLU A 402 8.30 7.89 -5.82
CA GLU A 402 9.59 7.29 -5.45
C GLU A 402 9.91 7.46 -3.97
N THR A 403 9.59 8.62 -3.39
CA THR A 403 9.82 8.88 -1.96
C THR A 403 8.91 8.03 -1.09
N LEU A 404 7.61 7.96 -1.41
CA LEU A 404 6.63 7.10 -0.73
C LEU A 404 7.00 5.61 -0.88
N ALA A 405 7.49 5.18 -2.05
CA ALA A 405 7.93 3.82 -2.30
C ALA A 405 9.19 3.46 -1.51
N ARG A 406 10.17 4.38 -1.44
CA ARG A 406 11.39 4.23 -0.63
C ARG A 406 11.06 4.10 0.86
N ALA A 407 10.07 4.86 1.32
CA ALA A 407 9.52 4.77 2.67
C ALA A 407 8.65 3.51 2.89
N ARG A 408 8.40 2.70 1.86
CA ARG A 408 7.53 1.51 1.87
C ARG A 408 6.09 1.81 2.29
N LEU A 409 5.58 2.98 1.91
CA LEU A 409 4.18 3.35 2.10
C LEU A 409 3.32 2.88 0.92
N ILE A 410 3.90 2.90 -0.29
CA ILE A 410 3.27 2.41 -1.52
C ILE A 410 4.14 1.36 -2.24
N THR A 411 3.50 0.53 -3.06
CA THR A 411 4.14 -0.36 -4.02
C THR A 411 3.95 0.21 -5.41
N LEU A 412 5.02 0.29 -6.18
CA LEU A 412 5.00 0.68 -7.59
C LEU A 412 5.15 -0.57 -8.45
N SER A 413 4.18 -0.81 -9.33
CA SER A 413 4.28 -1.75 -10.45
C SER A 413 4.46 -0.96 -11.75
N GLU A 414 4.62 -1.63 -12.89
CA GLU A 414 4.82 -0.99 -14.20
C GLU A 414 3.74 0.08 -14.49
N ASP A 415 2.46 -0.27 -14.30
CA ASP A 415 1.34 0.63 -14.62
C ASP A 415 0.48 1.02 -13.40
N SER A 416 0.75 0.46 -12.22
CA SER A 416 -0.13 0.64 -11.06
C SER A 416 0.59 1.01 -9.78
N VAL A 417 -0.11 1.73 -8.92
CA VAL A 417 0.31 2.12 -7.58
C VAL A 417 -0.71 1.61 -6.58
N ASP A 418 -0.23 1.10 -5.45
CA ASP A 418 -1.06 0.53 -4.39
C ASP A 418 -0.45 0.84 -3.01
N LEU A 419 -1.26 0.92 -1.96
CA LEU A 419 -0.75 0.98 -0.60
C LEU A 419 -0.08 -0.35 -0.27
N VAL A 420 1.08 -0.30 0.40
CA VAL A 420 1.77 -1.55 0.80
C VAL A 420 0.90 -2.39 1.74
N HIS A 421 0.16 -1.75 2.66
CA HIS A 421 -0.80 -2.42 3.53
C HIS A 421 -1.92 -1.49 4.03
N GLU A 422 -3.12 -2.03 4.26
CA GLU A 422 -4.28 -1.28 4.80
C GLU A 422 -4.06 -0.76 6.23
N THR A 423 -3.11 -1.33 6.96
CA THR A 423 -2.78 -0.90 8.34
C THR A 423 -2.33 0.56 8.37
N LEU A 424 -1.75 1.06 7.28
CA LEU A 424 -1.34 2.46 7.17
C LEU A 424 -2.52 3.42 7.36
N ILE A 425 -3.71 3.04 6.90
CA ILE A 425 -4.95 3.82 7.03
C ILE A 425 -5.27 4.11 8.50
N THR A 426 -5.12 3.09 9.36
CA THR A 426 -5.43 3.19 10.80
C THR A 426 -4.24 3.64 11.65
N ALA A 427 -3.01 3.34 11.22
CA ALA A 427 -1.81 3.58 12.03
C ALA A 427 -1.22 4.97 11.82
N TRP A 428 -1.56 5.69 10.74
CA TRP A 428 -1.07 7.03 10.45
C TRP A 428 -2.15 8.09 10.74
N PRO A 429 -2.06 8.84 11.86
CA PRO A 429 -3.13 9.75 12.28
C PRO A 429 -3.43 10.86 11.27
N ARG A 430 -2.42 11.38 10.58
CA ARG A 430 -2.58 12.42 9.57
C ARG A 430 -3.40 11.91 8.38
N LEU A 431 -3.09 10.72 7.86
CA LEU A 431 -3.87 10.09 6.80
C LEU A 431 -5.30 9.84 7.23
N HIS A 432 -5.50 9.33 8.45
CA HIS A 432 -6.85 9.16 8.99
C HIS A 432 -7.62 10.49 9.04
N GLY A 433 -6.97 11.57 9.51
CA GLY A 433 -7.56 12.91 9.50
C GLY A 433 -7.94 13.40 8.11
N TRP A 434 -7.11 13.14 7.10
CA TRP A 434 -7.44 13.47 5.70
C TRP A 434 -8.66 12.69 5.19
N ILE A 435 -8.74 11.39 5.49
CA ILE A 435 -9.86 10.55 5.06
C ILE A 435 -11.16 11.02 5.70
N GLU A 436 -11.15 11.34 7.00
CA GLU A 436 -12.35 11.83 7.68
C GLU A 436 -12.79 13.20 7.16
N ALA A 437 -11.85 14.11 6.90
CA ALA A 437 -12.16 15.42 6.33
C ALA A 437 -12.76 15.32 4.92
N ASP A 438 -12.24 14.41 4.10
CA ASP A 438 -12.60 14.29 2.68
C ASP A 438 -13.55 13.12 2.40
N ARG A 439 -14.16 12.50 3.42
CA ARG A 439 -14.93 11.24 3.29
C ARG A 439 -16.05 11.35 2.25
N GLU A 440 -16.81 12.44 2.27
CA GLU A 440 -17.88 12.69 1.30
C GLU A 440 -17.32 12.96 -0.12
N LYS A 441 -16.22 13.72 -0.19
CA LYS A 441 -15.49 14.03 -1.44
C LYS A 441 -15.02 12.73 -2.12
N LEU A 442 -14.35 11.85 -1.37
CA LEU A 442 -13.85 10.56 -1.83
C LEU A 442 -14.95 9.59 -2.28
N ARG A 443 -16.13 9.65 -1.65
CA ARG A 443 -17.30 8.84 -2.04
C ARG A 443 -17.91 9.34 -3.33
N LEU A 444 -18.08 10.66 -3.47
CA LEU A 444 -18.61 11.26 -4.68
C LEU A 444 -17.67 11.02 -5.87
N HIS A 445 -16.37 11.17 -5.65
CA HIS A 445 -15.36 10.94 -6.67
C HIS A 445 -15.32 9.48 -7.13
N ARG A 446 -15.34 8.50 -6.21
CA ARG A 446 -15.40 7.07 -6.60
C ARG A 446 -16.64 6.74 -7.42
N TRP A 447 -17.80 7.20 -6.99
CA TRP A 447 -19.03 7.04 -7.76
C TRP A 447 -18.89 7.67 -9.16
N LEU A 448 -18.20 8.81 -9.28
CA LEU A 448 -17.98 9.45 -10.57
C LEU A 448 -17.06 8.62 -11.47
N THR A 449 -15.93 8.12 -10.95
CA THR A 449 -15.00 7.25 -11.69
C THR A 449 -15.74 6.01 -12.22
N GLU A 450 -16.42 5.27 -11.32
CA GLU A 450 -17.18 4.05 -11.67
C GLU A 450 -18.28 4.32 -12.71
N ALA A 451 -19.00 5.44 -12.57
CA ALA A 451 -20.06 5.79 -13.51
C ALA A 451 -19.52 6.22 -14.89
N ALA A 452 -18.37 6.88 -14.93
CA ALA A 452 -17.74 7.30 -16.18
C ALA A 452 -17.16 6.10 -16.95
N GLU A 453 -16.56 5.14 -16.26
CA GLU A 453 -16.08 3.87 -16.82
C GLU A 453 -17.25 3.01 -17.34
N ALA A 454 -18.32 2.89 -16.56
CA ALA A 454 -19.53 2.20 -17.01
C ALA A 454 -20.12 2.86 -18.27
N TRP A 455 -20.12 4.19 -18.35
CA TRP A 455 -20.57 4.93 -19.54
C TRP A 455 -19.66 4.71 -20.76
N GLU A 456 -18.35 4.61 -20.57
CA GLU A 456 -17.41 4.28 -21.63
C GLU A 456 -17.62 2.85 -22.15
N SER A 457 -17.81 1.88 -21.26
CA SER A 457 -18.02 0.47 -21.61
C SER A 457 -19.23 0.24 -22.54
N VAL A 458 -20.25 1.10 -22.45
CA VAL A 458 -21.45 1.07 -23.29
C VAL A 458 -21.39 2.00 -24.51
N GLY A 459 -20.19 2.48 -24.86
CA GLY A 459 -19.95 3.29 -26.06
C GLY A 459 -20.32 4.77 -25.91
N ARG A 460 -20.23 5.32 -24.68
CA ARG A 460 -20.44 6.74 -24.38
C ARG A 460 -21.83 7.26 -24.82
N ASP A 461 -22.89 6.58 -24.41
CA ASP A 461 -24.28 6.94 -24.78
C ASP A 461 -24.57 8.45 -24.53
N PRO A 462 -24.90 9.24 -25.58
CA PRO A 462 -25.23 10.65 -25.44
C PRO A 462 -26.52 10.91 -24.65
N GLY A 463 -27.31 9.87 -24.34
CA GLY A 463 -28.51 9.89 -23.51
C GLY A 463 -28.27 9.75 -22.00
N VAL A 464 -27.01 9.65 -21.55
CA VAL A 464 -26.65 9.43 -20.14
C VAL A 464 -27.36 10.39 -19.17
N ARG A 465 -27.94 9.84 -18.11
CA ARG A 465 -28.72 10.59 -17.13
C ARG A 465 -28.05 10.56 -15.77
N ILE A 466 -27.57 11.74 -15.36
CA ILE A 466 -27.11 11.96 -14.00
C ILE A 466 -28.24 12.62 -13.21
N SER A 467 -28.48 12.15 -11.98
CA SER A 467 -29.47 12.74 -11.07
C SER A 467 -29.19 14.24 -10.87
N PRO A 468 -30.22 15.11 -10.82
CA PRO A 468 -30.02 16.55 -10.58
C PRO A 468 -29.30 16.85 -9.25
N VAL A 469 -29.52 16.02 -8.24
CA VAL A 469 -28.84 16.12 -6.94
C VAL A 469 -27.34 15.87 -7.11
N ARG A 470 -26.98 14.78 -7.82
CA ARG A 470 -25.58 14.43 -8.12
C ARG A 470 -24.89 15.49 -8.98
N LEU A 471 -25.58 16.05 -9.97
CA LEU A 471 -25.03 17.15 -10.78
C LEU A 471 -24.75 18.41 -9.95
N THR A 472 -25.61 18.71 -8.96
CA THR A 472 -25.37 19.81 -8.02
C THR A 472 -24.14 19.52 -7.17
N GLN A 473 -24.05 18.32 -6.57
CA GLN A 473 -22.88 17.90 -5.78
C GLN A 473 -21.58 17.92 -6.58
N LEU A 474 -21.58 17.45 -7.83
CA LEU A 474 -20.42 17.50 -8.73
C LEU A 474 -20.03 18.93 -9.08
N ARG A 475 -21.01 19.81 -9.28
CA ARG A 475 -20.72 21.23 -9.54
C ARG A 475 -20.06 21.84 -8.31
N ASP A 476 -20.65 21.64 -7.13
CA ASP A 476 -20.14 22.19 -5.88
C ASP A 476 -18.72 21.67 -5.62
N PHE A 477 -18.47 20.38 -5.87
CA PHE A 477 -17.14 19.75 -5.90
C PHE A 477 -16.17 20.48 -6.84
N THR A 478 -16.55 20.75 -8.09
CA THR A 478 -15.67 21.45 -9.06
C THR A 478 -15.49 22.95 -8.81
N THR A 479 -16.35 23.58 -8.01
CA THR A 479 -16.35 25.04 -7.79
C THR A 479 -15.72 25.49 -6.47
N THR A 480 -15.56 24.59 -5.50
CA THR A 480 -15.21 24.98 -4.13
C THR A 480 -13.70 25.24 -3.96
N THR A 481 -12.85 24.82 -4.90
CA THR A 481 -11.41 25.13 -4.87
C THR A 481 -10.85 25.22 -6.29
N THR A 482 -10.21 26.33 -6.62
CA THR A 482 -9.73 26.66 -7.98
C THR A 482 -8.66 25.68 -8.52
N ASP A 483 -8.06 24.87 -7.63
CA ASP A 483 -7.02 23.86 -7.89
C ASP A 483 -7.58 22.46 -8.24
N ASP A 484 -8.81 22.12 -7.81
CA ASP A 484 -9.39 20.77 -7.92
C ASP A 484 -9.82 20.37 -9.34
N ARG A 485 -9.85 21.31 -10.30
CA ARG A 485 -10.06 20.98 -11.72
C ARG A 485 -8.93 20.13 -12.31
N SER A 486 -7.78 20.06 -11.63
CA SER A 486 -6.67 19.16 -11.96
C SER A 486 -6.91 17.72 -11.51
N GLU A 487 -7.87 17.44 -10.64
CA GLU A 487 -8.08 16.09 -10.06
C GLU A 487 -8.99 15.18 -10.89
N LEU A 488 -9.65 15.69 -11.93
CA LEU A 488 -10.55 14.92 -12.79
C LEU A 488 -9.84 14.40 -14.04
N THR A 489 -10.04 13.13 -14.34
CA THR A 489 -9.59 12.53 -15.61
C THR A 489 -10.38 13.10 -16.79
N ALA A 490 -9.84 12.93 -18.01
CA ALA A 490 -10.52 13.32 -19.23
C ALA A 490 -11.89 12.60 -19.37
N LEU A 491 -11.93 11.31 -19.00
CA LEU A 491 -13.15 10.51 -19.05
C LEU A 491 -14.23 11.02 -18.08
N GLU A 492 -13.86 11.30 -16.83
CA GLU A 492 -14.77 11.87 -15.83
C GLU A 492 -15.31 13.23 -16.28
N THR A 493 -14.45 14.07 -16.88
CA THR A 493 -14.82 15.38 -17.44
C THR A 493 -15.85 15.24 -18.57
N ASP A 494 -15.60 14.32 -19.52
CA ASP A 494 -16.50 14.02 -20.63
C ASP A 494 -17.86 13.52 -20.13
N PHE A 495 -17.87 12.62 -19.13
CA PHE A 495 -19.09 12.08 -18.54
C PHE A 495 -19.95 13.17 -17.88
N ILE A 496 -19.34 14.08 -17.11
CA ILE A 496 -20.04 15.22 -16.51
C ILE A 496 -20.61 16.13 -17.61
N ALA A 497 -19.84 16.42 -18.65
CA ALA A 497 -20.28 17.25 -19.77
C ALA A 497 -21.49 16.63 -20.50
N ALA A 498 -21.46 15.32 -20.75
CA ALA A 498 -22.58 14.60 -21.37
C ALA A 498 -23.83 14.63 -20.48
N GLY A 499 -23.70 14.31 -19.20
CA GLY A 499 -24.82 14.32 -18.25
C GLY A 499 -25.44 15.70 -18.04
N THR A 500 -24.62 16.75 -17.96
CA THR A 500 -25.10 18.13 -17.85
C THR A 500 -25.80 18.60 -19.13
N ALA A 501 -25.31 18.21 -20.31
CA ALA A 501 -25.97 18.49 -21.59
C ALA A 501 -27.35 17.81 -21.69
N THR A 502 -27.45 16.53 -21.30
CA THR A 502 -28.71 15.80 -21.24
C THR A 502 -29.68 16.43 -20.28
N HIS A 503 -29.24 16.79 -19.07
CA HIS A 503 -30.07 17.47 -18.08
C HIS A 503 -30.63 18.80 -18.61
N ARG A 504 -29.78 19.65 -19.22
CA ARG A 504 -30.20 20.90 -19.87
C ARG A 504 -31.22 20.68 -20.98
N ARG A 505 -31.05 19.66 -21.83
CA ARG A 505 -32.00 19.30 -22.89
C ARG A 505 -33.35 18.89 -22.32
N THR A 506 -33.38 18.06 -21.27
CA THR A 506 -34.64 17.67 -20.60
C THR A 506 -35.37 18.84 -19.95
N ILE A 507 -34.63 19.76 -19.31
CA ILE A 507 -35.22 20.97 -18.75
C ILE A 507 -35.85 21.80 -19.88
N ARG A 508 -35.11 22.11 -20.94
CA ARG A 508 -35.63 22.88 -22.10
C ARG A 508 -36.89 22.27 -22.72
N ARG A 509 -36.91 20.94 -22.91
CA ARG A 509 -38.10 20.23 -23.42
C ARG A 509 -39.31 20.35 -22.49
N ARG A 510 -39.12 20.27 -21.17
CA ARG A 510 -40.21 20.46 -20.19
C ARG A 510 -40.73 21.89 -20.17
N TRP A 511 -39.87 22.90 -20.31
CA TRP A 511 -40.28 24.30 -20.45
C TRP A 511 -41.04 24.54 -21.75
N ALA A 512 -40.58 23.99 -22.87
CA ALA A 512 -41.29 24.07 -24.15
C ALA A 512 -42.68 23.40 -24.08
N ALA A 513 -42.79 22.22 -23.48
CA ALA A 513 -44.06 21.51 -23.30
C ALA A 513 -45.02 22.19 -22.30
N ARG A 514 -44.50 22.97 -21.35
CA ARG A 514 -45.34 23.80 -20.46
C ARG A 514 -45.75 25.11 -21.12
N ALA A 515 -44.94 25.66 -22.02
CA ALA A 515 -45.26 26.86 -22.80
C ALA A 515 -46.37 26.62 -23.84
N THR A 516 -46.61 25.38 -24.29
CA THR A 516 -47.73 25.06 -25.19
C THR A 516 -49.09 25.12 -24.52
N ILE A 517 -49.16 24.93 -23.19
CA ILE A 517 -50.42 24.95 -22.41
C ILE A 517 -51.11 26.33 -22.44
N PRO A 518 -50.44 27.46 -22.12
CA PRO A 518 -51.08 28.77 -22.20
C PRO A 518 -51.41 29.17 -23.65
N VAL A 519 -50.60 28.77 -24.63
CA VAL A 519 -50.89 29.02 -26.06
C VAL A 519 -52.19 28.31 -26.49
N LEU A 520 -52.36 27.04 -26.12
CA LEU A 520 -53.59 26.29 -26.38
C LEU A 520 -54.79 26.88 -25.63
N ALA A 521 -54.61 27.34 -24.38
CA ALA A 521 -55.67 27.99 -23.61
C ALA A 521 -56.12 29.32 -24.25
N VAL A 522 -55.18 30.12 -24.75
CA VAL A 522 -55.49 31.37 -25.48
C VAL A 522 -56.21 31.05 -26.80
N LEU A 523 -55.74 30.07 -27.57
CA LEU A 523 -56.42 29.65 -28.80
C LEU A 523 -57.84 29.15 -28.54
N ALA A 524 -58.05 28.36 -27.47
CA ALA A 524 -59.37 27.90 -27.07
C ALA A 524 -60.28 29.06 -26.62
N ALA A 525 -59.74 30.04 -25.89
CA ALA A 525 -60.48 31.23 -25.49
C ALA A 525 -60.89 32.09 -26.70
N VAL A 526 -59.99 32.28 -27.68
CA VAL A 526 -60.28 32.99 -28.94
C VAL A 526 -61.32 32.26 -29.78
N ALA A 527 -61.20 30.94 -29.91
CA ALA A 527 -62.22 30.13 -30.60
C ALA A 527 -63.58 30.21 -29.88
N GLY A 528 -63.58 30.19 -28.55
CA GLY A 528 -64.78 30.34 -27.72
C GLY A 528 -65.45 31.71 -27.87
N THR A 529 -64.67 32.80 -27.91
CA THR A 529 -65.22 34.15 -28.13
C THR A 529 -65.76 34.32 -29.55
N PHE A 530 -65.08 33.76 -30.55
CA PHE A 530 -65.56 33.78 -31.94
C PHE A 530 -66.87 33.01 -32.11
N ALA A 531 -66.97 31.80 -31.53
CA ALA A 531 -68.21 31.00 -31.53
C ALA A 531 -69.35 31.71 -30.80
N TRP A 532 -69.07 32.38 -29.68
CA TRP A 532 -70.07 33.16 -28.94
C TRP A 532 -70.57 34.36 -29.74
N GLN A 533 -69.68 35.09 -30.43
CA GLN A 533 -70.06 36.18 -31.33
C GLN A 533 -70.92 35.69 -32.51
N GLN A 534 -70.57 34.55 -33.13
CA GLN A 534 -71.35 33.97 -34.22
C GLN A 534 -72.77 33.59 -33.77
N LYS A 535 -72.90 33.00 -32.58
CA LYS A 535 -74.21 32.64 -32.00
C LYS A 535 -75.06 33.89 -31.69
N ARG A 536 -74.42 34.98 -31.26
CA ARG A 536 -75.08 36.26 -30.98
C ARG A 536 -75.50 36.99 -32.25
N ALA A 537 -74.71 36.90 -33.32
CA ALA A 537 -75.07 37.43 -34.65
C ALA A 537 -76.22 36.63 -35.30
N GLY A 538 -76.25 35.30 -35.12
CA GLY A 538 -77.34 34.45 -35.61
C GLY A 538 -78.69 34.69 -34.91
N LEU A 539 -78.68 35.11 -33.64
CA LEU A 539 -79.89 35.45 -32.87
C LEU A 539 -80.44 36.86 -33.16
N GLY A 540 -79.68 37.72 -33.86
CA GLY A 540 -80.10 39.08 -34.21
C GLY A 540 -80.95 39.20 -35.48
N VAL A 541 -81.05 38.14 -36.29
CA VAL A 541 -81.75 38.18 -37.60
C VAL A 541 -83.20 37.69 -37.52
N SER A 542 -83.63 37.11 -36.40
CA SER A 542 -84.95 36.45 -36.27
C SER A 542 -86.03 37.25 -35.51
N VAL A 543 -85.85 38.55 -35.22
CA VAL A 543 -86.81 39.34 -34.41
C VAL A 543 -87.52 40.47 -35.20
N PHE A 544 -87.30 40.64 -36.50
CA PHE A 544 -88.00 41.63 -37.33
C PHE A 544 -88.84 40.98 -38.45
N SER A 545 -89.82 40.15 -38.10
CA SER A 545 -90.97 39.91 -38.98
C SER A 545 -92.14 39.34 -38.19
N ALA A 546 -93.34 39.87 -38.46
CA ALA A 546 -94.65 39.51 -37.94
C ALA A 546 -95.03 40.03 -36.53
N ALA A 547 -95.78 41.14 -36.48
CA ALA A 547 -97.23 41.08 -36.19
C ALA A 547 -97.82 42.50 -35.93
N SER A 548 -98.64 42.97 -36.88
CA SER A 548 -99.92 43.65 -36.61
C SER A 548 -101.00 42.54 -36.52
N PRO A 549 -102.20 42.69 -35.90
CA PRO A 549 -103.10 43.84 -36.07
C PRO A 549 -103.97 44.23 -34.85
N GLY A 550 -104.67 45.35 -35.06
CA GLY A 550 -105.86 45.82 -34.35
C GLY A 550 -106.39 47.05 -35.08
#